data_AF-A0A2P7S474-F1
#
_entry.id   AF-A0A2P7S474-F1
#
_cell.length_a   1.000
_cell.length_b   1.000
_cell.length_c   1.000
_cell.angle_alpha   90.00
_cell.angle_beta   90.00
_cell.angle_gamma   90.00
#
_symmetry.space_group_name_H-M   'P 1'
#
loop_
_entity.id
_entity.type
_entity.pdbx_description
1 polymer ?
#
loop_
_entity_poly.entity_id
_entity_poly.type
_entity_poly.pdbx_seq_one_letter_code
_entity_poly.pdbx_strand_id
1 'polypeptide(L)'
;MKRRIAVFDWWIMNGDRTLSEHGGNPNILWEVSLGCPFVIDHNLAFDQSVSLAGLEAQHLFGTFLTEVIDTPSLQDIWSEQCDRCLGRWNDFCGALPERWSYLDDQLTVDSGFDPSAALAILRRFDTAAMWSR
;
A
#
# COMPACT_ATOMS: atom_id res chain seq x y z
N MET A 1 -0.07 4.88 14.01
CA MET A 1 -0.42 5.44 12.68
C MET A 1 0.74 5.36 11.69
N LYS A 2 1.91 5.95 11.97
CA LYS A 2 3.07 5.96 11.04
C LYS A 2 3.51 4.58 10.53
N ARG A 3 3.72 3.61 11.43
CA ARG A 3 4.00 2.20 11.05
C ARG A 3 2.93 1.59 10.14
N ARG A 4 1.64 1.85 10.44
CA ARG A 4 0.52 1.35 9.64
C ARG A 4 0.59 1.87 8.21
N ILE A 5 0.83 3.17 8.04
CA ILE A 5 0.94 3.79 6.72
C ILE A 5 2.15 3.20 5.97
N ALA A 6 3.33 3.16 6.60
CA ALA A 6 4.53 2.64 5.96
C ALA A 6 4.42 1.16 5.55
N VAL A 7 3.85 0.32 6.42
CA VAL A 7 3.62 -1.10 6.12
C VAL A 7 2.55 -1.25 5.03
N PHE A 8 1.49 -0.44 5.05
CA PHE A 8 0.46 -0.46 4.02
C PHE A 8 1.03 -0.11 2.64
N ASP A 9 1.80 0.98 2.54
CA ASP A 9 2.43 1.38 1.28
C ASP A 9 3.48 0.34 0.82
N TRP A 10 4.22 -0.30 1.72
CA TRP A 10 5.08 -1.43 1.35
C TRP A 10 4.26 -2.65 0.87
N TRP A 11 3.18 -2.98 1.56
CA TRP A 11 2.34 -4.14 1.26
C TRP A 11 1.71 -4.05 -0.12
N ILE A 12 1.20 -2.88 -0.49
CA ILE A 12 0.61 -2.63 -1.81
C ILE A 12 1.65 -2.19 -2.84
N MET A 13 2.93 -2.08 -2.48
CA MET A 13 4.00 -1.57 -3.36
C MET A 13 3.71 -0.16 -3.91
N ASN A 14 3.35 0.77 -3.04
CA ASN A 14 3.20 2.20 -3.35
C ASN A 14 4.48 2.96 -3.00
N GLY A 15 5.27 3.32 -4.02
CA GLY A 15 6.52 4.07 -3.87
C GLY A 15 6.35 5.59 -3.79
N ASP A 16 5.15 6.12 -4.06
CA ASP A 16 4.97 7.56 -4.31
C ASP A 16 4.96 8.41 -3.03
N ARG A 17 4.65 7.80 -1.87
CA ARG A 17 4.55 8.51 -0.58
C ARG A 17 5.93 8.90 -0.04
N THR A 18 6.47 9.98 -0.56
CA THR A 18 7.85 10.39 -0.32
C THR A 18 7.96 11.71 0.44
N LEU A 19 9.03 11.84 1.23
CA LEU A 19 9.45 13.12 1.80
C LEU A 19 10.96 13.11 2.06
N SER A 20 11.67 14.02 1.39
CA SER A 20 13.11 14.24 1.54
C SER A 20 13.39 15.69 1.95
N GLU A 21 14.67 16.01 2.15
CA GLU A 21 15.14 17.39 2.37
C GLU A 21 14.83 18.34 1.20
N HIS A 22 14.60 17.79 0.00
CA HIS A 22 14.24 18.53 -1.20
C HIS A 22 12.72 18.57 -1.47
N GLY A 23 11.91 18.08 -0.52
CA GLY A 23 10.47 17.88 -0.68
C GLY A 23 10.13 16.44 -1.08
N GLY A 24 8.90 16.23 -1.54
CA GLY A 24 8.39 14.92 -1.93
C GLY A 24 6.89 14.98 -2.19
N ASN A 25 6.26 13.81 -2.28
CA ASN A 25 4.82 13.69 -2.44
C ASN A 25 4.18 12.96 -1.24
N PRO A 26 3.92 13.66 -0.11
CA PRO A 26 3.40 13.01 1.09
C PRO A 26 2.04 12.35 0.91
N ASN A 27 1.21 12.83 -0.02
CA ASN A 27 -0.16 12.36 -0.26
C ASN A 27 -0.97 12.12 1.04
N ILE A 28 -0.79 12.99 2.03
CA ILE A 28 -1.47 12.97 3.32
C ILE A 28 -2.08 14.34 3.57
N LEU A 29 -3.37 14.35 3.87
CA LEU A 29 -4.09 15.51 4.38
C LEU A 29 -4.26 15.37 5.89
N TRP A 30 -4.43 16.50 6.58
CA TRP A 30 -4.80 16.49 8.00
C TRP A 30 -6.30 16.70 8.14
N GLU A 31 -7.01 15.70 8.66
CA GLU A 31 -8.44 15.81 8.95
C GLU A 31 -8.63 16.46 10.32
N VAL A 32 -9.02 17.74 10.31
CA VAL A 32 -9.12 18.57 11.53
C VAL A 32 -10.17 18.04 12.48
N SER A 33 -11.30 17.54 11.97
CA SER A 33 -12.42 17.08 12.82
C SER A 33 -12.08 15.79 13.58
N LEU A 34 -11.24 14.92 12.98
CA LEU A 34 -10.83 13.65 13.55
C LEU A 34 -9.46 13.71 14.23
N GLY A 35 -8.71 14.80 14.02
CA GLY A 35 -7.36 14.96 14.56
C GLY A 35 -6.40 13.87 14.06
N CYS A 36 -6.54 13.45 12.80
CA CYS A 36 -5.77 12.34 12.24
C CYS A 36 -5.35 12.58 10.78
N PRO A 37 -4.28 11.92 10.31
CA PRO A 37 -3.94 11.96 8.89
C PRO A 37 -4.99 11.20 8.06
N PHE A 38 -5.32 11.75 6.90
CA PHE A 38 -6.11 11.12 5.86
C PHE A 38 -5.21 10.83 4.65
N VAL A 39 -5.08 9.55 4.31
CA VAL A 39 -4.16 9.06 3.30
C VAL A 39 -4.87 9.03 1.95
N ILE A 40 -4.30 9.69 0.95
CA ILE A 40 -4.88 9.80 -0.40
C ILE A 40 -3.91 9.29 -1.45
N ASP A 41 -4.41 9.26 -2.69
CA ASP A 41 -3.66 9.06 -3.93
C ASP A 41 -2.79 7.79 -3.96
N HIS A 42 -3.42 6.67 -4.32
CA HIS A 42 -2.80 5.35 -4.48
C HIS A 42 -2.82 4.90 -5.95
N ASN A 43 -2.84 5.84 -6.89
CA ASN A 43 -2.86 5.56 -8.33
C ASN A 43 -1.60 4.80 -8.81
N LEU A 44 -0.48 4.91 -8.10
CA LEU A 44 0.79 4.20 -8.36
C LEU A 44 0.99 2.98 -7.45
N ALA A 45 -0.06 2.45 -6.83
CA ALA A 45 0.01 1.19 -6.11
C ALA A 45 0.26 0.01 -7.08
N PHE A 46 0.77 -1.08 -6.53
CA PHE A 46 1.11 -2.32 -7.24
C PHE A 46 2.26 -2.20 -8.25
N ASP A 47 3.12 -1.18 -8.10
CA ASP A 47 4.33 -1.03 -8.91
C ASP A 47 5.43 -2.00 -8.46
N GLN A 48 5.69 -3.02 -9.29
CA GLN A 48 6.69 -4.05 -9.00
C GLN A 48 8.14 -3.54 -9.02
N SER A 49 8.39 -2.30 -9.47
CA SER A 49 9.70 -1.67 -9.38
C SER A 49 10.04 -1.20 -7.96
N VAL A 50 9.04 -1.09 -7.08
CA VAL A 50 9.22 -0.68 -5.69
C VAL A 50 10.02 -1.72 -4.90
N SER A 51 11.09 -1.25 -4.26
CA SER A 51 11.95 -2.06 -3.39
C SER A 51 11.84 -1.63 -1.94
N LEU A 52 12.05 -2.57 -1.02
CA LEU A 52 12.07 -2.29 0.41
C LEU A 52 13.11 -1.22 0.75
N ALA A 53 14.33 -1.35 0.23
CA ALA A 53 15.40 -0.37 0.44
C ALA A 53 15.03 1.03 -0.07
N GLY A 54 14.34 1.13 -1.22
CA GLY A 54 13.84 2.40 -1.74
C GLY A 54 12.82 3.05 -0.80
N LEU A 55 11.88 2.28 -0.27
CA LEU A 55 10.90 2.77 0.70
C LEU A 55 11.56 3.17 2.02
N GLU A 56 12.46 2.35 2.59
CA GLU A 56 13.19 2.72 3.81
C GLU A 56 13.91 4.07 3.68
N ALA A 57 14.46 4.35 2.49
CA ALA A 57 15.21 5.58 2.22
C ALA A 57 14.34 6.81 1.89
N GLN A 58 13.26 6.65 1.12
CA GLN A 58 12.51 7.77 0.54
C GLN A 58 11.11 7.97 1.13
N HIS A 59 10.53 6.93 1.74
CA HIS A 59 9.17 6.99 2.25
C HIS A 59 9.08 7.97 3.43
N LEU A 60 7.99 8.73 3.50
CA LEU A 60 7.72 9.70 4.58
C LEU A 60 7.90 9.11 6.00
N PHE A 61 7.61 7.81 6.15
CA PHE A 61 7.77 7.06 7.39
C PHE A 61 8.75 5.88 7.25
N GLY A 62 9.76 5.98 6.38
CA GLY A 62 10.72 4.91 6.09
C GLY A 62 11.40 4.35 7.35
N THR A 63 11.78 5.20 8.30
CA THR A 63 12.36 4.75 9.59
C THR A 63 11.43 3.86 10.42
N PHE A 64 10.11 4.07 10.33
CA PHE A 64 9.12 3.22 10.99
C PHE A 64 8.89 1.91 10.22
N LEU A 65 9.12 1.88 8.91
CA LEU A 65 9.15 0.64 8.15
C LEU A 65 10.35 -0.21 8.57
N THR A 66 11.55 0.39 8.63
CA THR A 66 12.76 -0.26 9.14
C THR A 66 12.55 -0.88 10.52
N GLU A 67 11.93 -0.13 11.44
CA GLU A 67 11.60 -0.66 12.77
C GLU A 67 10.73 -1.92 12.71
N VAL A 68 9.73 -1.97 11.82
CA VAL A 68 8.88 -3.15 11.64
C VAL A 68 9.66 -4.32 11.03
N ILE A 69 10.47 -4.05 10.01
CA ILE A 69 11.32 -5.07 9.36
C ILE A 69 12.30 -5.68 10.36
N ASP A 70 12.89 -4.88 11.25
CA ASP A 70 13.85 -5.37 12.23
C ASP A 70 13.19 -6.01 13.48
N THR A 71 11.85 -5.99 13.60
CA THR A 71 11.13 -6.48 14.79
C THR A 71 10.13 -7.60 14.46
N PRO A 72 10.47 -8.89 14.69
CA PRO A 72 9.62 -10.03 14.34
C PRO A 72 8.19 -9.96 14.91
N SER A 73 8.04 -9.52 16.17
CA SER A 73 6.72 -9.40 16.80
C SER A 73 5.81 -8.35 16.12
N LEU A 74 6.39 -7.34 15.45
CA LEU A 74 5.61 -6.40 14.65
C LEU A 74 5.22 -7.02 13.30
N GLN A 75 6.10 -7.84 12.69
CA GLN A 75 5.79 -8.56 11.46
C GLN A 75 4.57 -9.45 11.66
N ASP A 76 4.52 -10.23 12.75
CA ASP A 76 3.38 -11.09 13.09
C ASP A 76 2.07 -10.30 13.17
N ILE A 77 2.08 -9.14 13.85
CA ILE A 77 0.92 -8.26 14.00
C ILE A 77 0.40 -7.75 12.65
N TRP A 78 1.30 -7.42 11.72
CA TRP A 78 0.92 -6.90 10.41
C TRP A 78 0.52 -8.02 9.45
N SER A 79 1.15 -9.18 9.50
CA SER A 79 0.75 -10.37 8.76
C SER A 79 -0.69 -10.78 9.12
N GLU A 80 -1.03 -10.81 10.41
CA GLU A 80 -2.42 -11.10 10.85
C GLU A 80 -3.43 -10.03 10.37
N GLN A 81 -3.02 -8.76 10.30
CA GLN A 81 -3.88 -7.70 9.76
C GLN A 81 -4.09 -7.83 8.25
N CYS A 82 -3.03 -8.16 7.51
CA CYS A 82 -3.09 -8.38 6.06
C CYS A 82 -3.97 -9.59 5.74
N ASP A 83 -3.80 -10.70 6.46
CA ASP A 83 -4.59 -11.92 6.29
C ASP A 83 -6.09 -11.66 6.52
N ARG A 84 -6.45 -11.03 7.64
CA ARG A 84 -7.84 -10.65 7.92
C ARG A 84 -8.45 -9.74 6.86
N CYS A 85 -7.67 -8.83 6.29
CA CYS A 85 -8.12 -7.96 5.20
C CYS A 85 -8.34 -8.77 3.90
N LEU A 86 -7.38 -9.61 3.52
CA LEU A 86 -7.45 -10.42 2.30
C LEU A 86 -8.51 -11.53 2.35
N GLY A 87 -8.92 -11.96 3.54
CA GLY A 87 -10.11 -12.82 3.71
C GLY A 87 -11.37 -12.23 3.08
N ARG A 88 -11.42 -10.92 2.82
CA ARG A 88 -12.53 -10.21 2.18
C ARG A 88 -12.23 -9.72 0.76
N TRP A 89 -11.12 -10.13 0.17
CA TRP A 89 -10.69 -9.65 -1.16
C TRP A 89 -11.77 -9.79 -2.23
N ASN A 90 -12.39 -10.97 -2.33
CA ASN A 90 -13.43 -11.22 -3.32
C ASN A 90 -14.69 -10.35 -3.09
N ASP A 91 -15.03 -10.05 -1.83
CA ASP A 91 -16.13 -9.13 -1.51
C ASP A 91 -15.80 -7.71 -2.01
N PHE A 92 -14.56 -7.25 -1.81
CA PHE A 92 -14.12 -5.94 -2.27
C PHE A 92 -14.12 -5.84 -3.79
N CYS A 93 -13.56 -6.83 -4.49
CA CYS A 93 -13.59 -6.88 -5.95
C CYS A 93 -15.02 -6.95 -6.50
N GLY A 94 -15.89 -7.74 -5.88
CA GLY A 94 -17.30 -7.86 -6.28
C GLY A 94 -18.13 -6.61 -5.99
N ALA A 95 -17.68 -5.75 -5.09
CA ALA A 95 -18.32 -4.47 -4.79
C ALA A 95 -17.79 -3.31 -5.66
N LEU A 96 -16.76 -3.53 -6.48
CA LEU A 96 -16.27 -2.50 -7.39
C LEU A 96 -17.34 -2.15 -8.42
N PRO A 97 -17.63 -0.86 -8.63
CA PRO A 97 -18.52 -0.47 -9.71
C PRO A 97 -17.94 -0.87 -11.07
N GLU A 98 -18.76 -1.43 -11.95
CA GLU A 98 -18.34 -1.83 -13.31
C GLU A 98 -17.60 -0.71 -14.06
N ARG A 99 -18.04 0.54 -13.88
CA ARG A 99 -17.40 1.71 -14.50
C ARG A 99 -15.91 1.86 -14.16
N TRP A 100 -15.42 1.27 -13.07
CA TRP A 100 -14.00 1.35 -12.66
C TRP A 100 -13.09 0.46 -13.50
N SER A 101 -13.66 -0.54 -14.20
CA SER A 101 -12.91 -1.36 -15.15
C SER A 101 -12.52 -0.60 -16.42
N TYR A 102 -12.97 0.64 -16.58
CA TYR A 102 -12.79 1.44 -17.79
C TYR A 102 -12.23 2.84 -17.49
N LEU A 103 -11.50 3.42 -18.44
CA LEU A 103 -10.92 4.77 -18.37
C LEU A 103 -11.84 5.85 -18.96
N ASP A 104 -12.85 5.45 -19.72
CA ASP A 104 -13.79 6.32 -20.40
C ASP A 104 -15.24 6.01 -19.99
N ASP A 105 -16.10 7.04 -20.06
CA ASP A 105 -17.52 6.91 -19.71
C ASP A 105 -18.30 6.01 -20.68
N GLN A 106 -17.78 5.79 -21.89
CA GLN A 106 -18.38 4.92 -22.89
C GLN A 106 -18.05 3.43 -22.65
N LEU A 107 -17.24 3.10 -21.64
CA LEU A 107 -16.85 1.74 -21.28
C LEU A 107 -16.12 1.00 -22.42
N THR A 108 -15.22 1.69 -23.13
CA THR A 108 -14.53 1.16 -24.32
C THR A 108 -13.04 0.93 -24.12
N VAL A 109 -12.43 1.61 -23.15
CA VAL A 109 -11.00 1.55 -22.85
C VAL A 109 -10.81 0.91 -21.49
N ASP A 110 -10.25 -0.31 -21.46
CA ASP A 110 -9.96 -1.02 -20.22
C ASP A 110 -8.97 -0.25 -19.34
N SER A 111 -9.21 -0.25 -18.02
CA SER A 111 -8.36 0.38 -17.01
C SER A 111 -6.96 -0.25 -16.89
N GLY A 112 -6.80 -1.48 -17.38
CA GLY A 112 -5.60 -2.30 -17.21
C GLY A 112 -5.46 -2.88 -15.80
N PHE A 113 -6.42 -2.66 -14.90
CA PHE A 113 -6.38 -3.21 -13.55
C PHE A 113 -6.71 -4.69 -13.55
N ASP A 114 -5.74 -5.53 -13.16
CA ASP A 114 -5.91 -6.97 -12.98
C ASP A 114 -6.00 -7.32 -11.47
N PRO A 115 -7.19 -7.66 -10.95
CA PRO A 115 -7.36 -8.07 -9.55
C PRO A 115 -6.52 -9.29 -9.17
N SER A 116 -6.25 -10.20 -10.11
CA SER A 116 -5.47 -11.41 -9.84
C SER A 116 -3.99 -11.08 -9.65
N ALA A 117 -3.44 -10.17 -10.48
CA ALA A 117 -2.09 -9.66 -10.34
C ALA A 117 -1.93 -8.85 -9.04
N ALA A 118 -2.90 -7.99 -8.71
CA ALA A 118 -2.90 -7.25 -7.45
C ALA A 118 -2.93 -8.21 -6.24
N LEU A 119 -3.78 -9.24 -6.27
CA LEU A 119 -3.84 -10.25 -5.20
C LEU A 119 -2.51 -11.01 -5.05
N ALA A 120 -1.82 -11.32 -6.15
CA ALA A 120 -0.53 -11.98 -6.09
C ALA A 120 0.53 -11.10 -5.36
N ILE A 121 0.51 -9.79 -5.59
CA ILE A 121 1.36 -8.82 -4.87
C ILE A 121 0.97 -8.77 -3.38
N LEU A 122 -0.32 -8.69 -3.08
CA LEU A 122 -0.79 -8.61 -1.69
C LEU A 122 -0.44 -9.88 -0.90
N ARG A 123 -0.51 -11.07 -1.52
CA ARG A 123 -0.16 -12.35 -0.87
C ARG A 123 1.30 -12.46 -0.42
N ARG A 124 2.18 -11.57 -0.85
CA ARG A 124 3.57 -11.52 -0.37
C ARG A 124 3.67 -11.36 1.14
N PHE A 125 2.64 -10.85 1.83
CA PHE A 125 2.64 -10.71 3.30
C PHE A 125 2.97 -12.01 4.06
N ASP A 126 2.64 -13.17 3.47
CA ASP A 126 2.89 -14.51 4.06
C ASP A 126 4.26 -15.08 3.67
N THR A 127 5.08 -14.31 2.94
CA THR A 127 6.42 -14.71 2.52
C THR A 127 7.46 -14.10 3.43
N ALA A 128 8.49 -14.88 3.80
CA ALA A 128 9.63 -14.35 4.56
C ALA A 128 10.28 -13.15 3.86
N ALA A 129 10.32 -13.17 2.51
CA ALA A 129 10.89 -12.11 1.68
C ALA A 129 10.21 -10.73 1.85
N MET A 130 8.96 -10.68 2.31
CA MET A 130 8.29 -9.41 2.63
C MET A 130 8.92 -8.71 3.84
N TRP A 131 9.45 -9.49 4.77
CA TRP A 131 9.88 -9.04 6.09
C TRP A 131 11.40 -9.13 6.31
N SER A 132 12.15 -9.56 5.29
CA SER A 132 13.60 -9.73 5.34
C SER A 132 14.31 -8.91 4.26
N ARG A 133 15.54 -8.46 4.54
CA ARG A 133 16.45 -7.82 3.56
C ARG A 133 17.21 -8.85 2.73
#